data_AF-A0AA43AW27-F1
#
_entry.id   AF-A0AA43AW27-F1
#
_cell.length_a   1.000
_cell.length_b   1.000
_cell.length_c   1.000
_cell.angle_alpha   90.00
_cell.angle_beta   90.00
_cell.angle_gamma   90.00
#
_symmetry.space_group_name_H-M   'P 1'
#
loop_
_entity.id
_entity.type
_entity.pdbx_description
1 polymer ?
#
loop_
_entity_poly.entity_id
_entity_poly.type
_entity_poly.pdbx_seq_one_letter_code
_entity_poly.pdbx_strand_id
1 'polypeptide(L)'
;MPFLDWVNKNQAKEATRGVPYHLLKQESVHGNVSGANADNLLIQGDNLLALKALIPFYAGRVKCIFIDPPYNTQSAFEHYDDKLEHSQWLSMMYPRLVLLRELLSKDGFIILHIDDAESHYAKVLMDEIFGRSNYQTSIYVQVRYTSKTLKSDMAYHKQIEQALVYRHSWGAKPYKPTIQTEGFEKFNFDITVSGQGREIVLGGKSVTVYRPGEYEIKKVEGHVNGLKEIWATGSILDGNSSGRFFRDYLAGRFEEDGAGALYKVADIGDDGLGYRYLTGPKKASATKGKYFQGVPMEKRSLDVQDAELPIENFYDFSPQFGNCRNEGGVDFRSGKKPEAYIKKMLDLFSKPGDLV
;
A
#
# COMPACT_ATOMS: atom_id res chain seq x y z
N MET A 1 -4.21 14.25 -19.92
CA MET A 1 -4.32 12.84 -19.51
C MET A 1 -4.58 12.04 -20.79
N PRO A 2 -3.88 10.92 -21.05
CA PRO A 2 -4.25 10.06 -22.17
C PRO A 2 -5.69 9.55 -21.97
N PHE A 3 -6.47 9.44 -23.05
CA PHE A 3 -7.83 8.91 -23.01
C PHE A 3 -7.87 7.54 -23.69
N LEU A 4 -8.61 6.60 -23.10
CA LEU A 4 -8.90 5.30 -23.71
C LEU A 4 -10.15 5.44 -24.57
N ASP A 5 -10.12 4.97 -25.81
CA ASP A 5 -11.30 4.92 -26.67
C ASP A 5 -11.59 3.48 -27.10
N TRP A 6 -12.88 3.17 -27.32
CA TRP A 6 -13.32 1.85 -27.74
C TRP A 6 -14.68 1.91 -28.43
N VAL A 7 -14.99 0.86 -29.22
CA VAL A 7 -16.27 0.70 -29.89
C VAL A 7 -17.40 0.70 -28.84
N ASN A 8 -18.42 1.54 -29.03
CA ASN A 8 -19.57 1.71 -28.14
C ASN A 8 -19.33 2.48 -26.83
N LYS A 9 -18.19 3.17 -26.66
CA LYS A 9 -17.94 4.03 -25.49
C LYS A 9 -19.07 5.02 -25.18
N ASN A 10 -19.57 5.72 -26.21
CA ASN A 10 -20.66 6.68 -26.04
C ASN A 10 -21.96 6.01 -25.57
N GLN A 11 -22.26 4.81 -26.07
CA GLN A 11 -23.44 4.04 -25.64
C GLN A 11 -23.29 3.60 -24.17
N ALA A 12 -22.10 3.18 -23.74
CA ALA A 12 -21.83 2.85 -22.34
C ALA A 12 -22.01 4.07 -21.40
N LYS A 13 -21.63 5.27 -21.85
CA LYS A 13 -21.88 6.53 -21.14
C LYS A 13 -23.38 6.81 -20.99
N GLU A 14 -24.13 6.72 -22.08
CA GLU A 14 -25.59 6.93 -22.04
C GLU A 14 -26.32 5.84 -21.25
N ALA A 15 -25.85 4.59 -21.31
CA ALA A 15 -26.41 3.49 -20.53
C ALA A 15 -26.41 3.78 -19.03
N THR A 16 -25.40 4.51 -18.52
CA THR A 16 -25.34 4.94 -17.11
C THR A 16 -26.51 5.86 -16.73
N ARG A 17 -26.89 6.76 -17.63
CA ARG A 17 -28.03 7.68 -17.43
C ARG A 17 -29.36 6.97 -17.62
N GLY A 18 -29.41 6.01 -18.53
CA GLY A 18 -30.59 5.23 -18.88
C GLY A 18 -30.91 4.07 -17.93
N VAL A 19 -30.09 3.80 -16.90
CA VAL A 19 -30.37 2.71 -15.95
C VAL A 19 -31.69 3.00 -15.21
N PRO A 20 -32.73 2.16 -15.37
CA PRO A 20 -34.01 2.39 -14.73
C PRO A 20 -33.91 2.17 -13.22
N TYR A 21 -34.60 3.02 -12.46
CA TYR A 21 -34.70 2.83 -11.02
C TYR A 21 -35.55 1.59 -10.70
N HIS A 22 -35.06 0.76 -9.79
CA HIS A 22 -35.75 -0.41 -9.28
C HIS A 22 -35.94 -0.28 -7.77
N LEU A 23 -37.11 -0.66 -7.28
CA LEU A 23 -37.37 -0.75 -5.85
C LEU A 23 -36.81 -2.07 -5.33
N LEU A 24 -35.99 -2.01 -4.28
CA LEU A 24 -35.58 -3.19 -3.54
C LEU A 24 -36.80 -3.81 -2.86
N LYS A 25 -36.99 -5.11 -3.07
CA LYS A 25 -38.03 -5.91 -2.40
C LYS A 25 -37.34 -6.82 -1.39
N GLN A 26 -37.80 -6.77 -0.15
CA GLN A 26 -37.29 -7.65 0.89
C GLN A 26 -37.94 -9.03 0.74
N GLU A 27 -37.11 -10.04 0.47
CA GLU A 27 -37.56 -11.44 0.30
C GLU A 27 -37.47 -12.22 1.62
N SER A 28 -36.37 -12.08 2.36
CA SER A 28 -36.12 -12.82 3.60
C SER A 28 -35.22 -12.05 4.57
N VAL A 29 -35.19 -12.50 5.83
CA VAL A 29 -34.28 -12.01 6.88
C VAL A 29 -33.54 -13.21 7.44
N HIS A 30 -32.22 -13.08 7.57
CA HIS A 30 -31.35 -14.14 8.09
C HIS A 30 -30.52 -13.62 9.27
N GLY A 31 -30.29 -14.47 10.28
CA GLY A 31 -29.54 -14.14 11.49
C GLY A 31 -30.40 -13.67 12.68
N ASN A 32 -29.76 -13.37 13.80
CA ASN A 32 -30.43 -12.86 15.00
C ASN A 32 -30.66 -11.35 14.88
N VAL A 33 -31.76 -10.97 14.23
CA VAL A 33 -32.16 -9.55 14.14
C VAL A 33 -33.03 -9.21 15.36
N SER A 34 -32.41 -8.70 16.41
CA SER A 34 -33.12 -8.08 17.54
C SER A 34 -33.32 -6.58 17.27
N GLY A 35 -34.38 -6.23 16.54
CA GLY A 35 -34.73 -4.85 16.20
C GLY A 35 -35.28 -4.68 14.78
N ALA A 36 -35.73 -3.47 14.42
CA ALA A 36 -36.35 -3.18 13.13
C ALA A 36 -35.36 -2.96 11.97
N ASN A 37 -34.05 -3.00 12.20
CA ASN A 37 -33.03 -2.77 11.19
C ASN A 37 -32.04 -3.93 11.16
N ALA A 38 -31.89 -4.56 9.99
CA ALA A 38 -30.75 -5.42 9.70
C ALA A 38 -29.58 -4.54 9.24
N ASP A 39 -28.41 -4.71 9.85
CA ASP A 39 -27.22 -3.89 9.53
C ASP A 39 -26.57 -4.25 8.18
N ASN A 40 -26.89 -5.43 7.63
CA ASN A 40 -26.29 -5.97 6.40
C ASN A 40 -27.37 -6.30 5.35
N LEU A 41 -27.03 -6.13 4.07
CA LEU A 41 -27.90 -6.43 2.94
C LEU A 41 -27.25 -7.44 1.99
N LEU A 42 -28.04 -8.42 1.54
CA LEU A 42 -27.71 -9.27 0.39
C LEU A 42 -28.75 -8.99 -0.70
N ILE A 43 -28.28 -8.57 -1.88
CA ILE A 43 -29.15 -8.19 -3.00
C ILE A 43 -28.92 -9.17 -4.14
N GLN A 44 -30.00 -9.81 -4.59
CA GLN A 44 -29.99 -10.70 -5.74
C GLN A 44 -30.50 -9.95 -6.98
N GLY A 45 -29.72 -9.95 -8.06
CA GLY A 45 -30.10 -9.36 -9.35
C GLY A 45 -28.90 -8.93 -10.19
N ASP A 46 -29.16 -8.27 -11.32
CA ASP A 46 -28.11 -7.58 -12.06
C ASP A 46 -27.55 -6.44 -11.20
N ASN A 47 -26.24 -6.42 -11.03
CA ASN A 47 -25.56 -5.46 -10.15
C ASN A 47 -25.69 -4.01 -10.64
N LEU A 48 -25.87 -3.74 -11.94
CA LEU A 48 -26.08 -2.37 -12.42
C LEU A 48 -27.42 -1.82 -11.94
N LEU A 49 -28.47 -2.64 -11.98
CA LEU A 49 -29.79 -2.29 -11.44
C LEU A 49 -29.76 -2.16 -9.91
N ALA A 50 -29.08 -3.08 -9.23
CA ALA A 50 -28.93 -3.05 -7.77
C ALA A 50 -28.20 -1.78 -7.31
N LEU A 51 -27.08 -1.43 -7.96
CA LEU A 51 -26.34 -0.20 -7.67
C LEU A 51 -27.22 1.03 -7.85
N LYS A 52 -28.01 1.09 -8.94
CA LYS A 52 -28.93 2.21 -9.19
C LYS A 52 -30.03 2.32 -8.12
N ALA A 53 -30.54 1.18 -7.65
CA ALA A 53 -31.53 1.12 -6.57
C ALA A 53 -30.98 1.61 -5.21
N LEU A 54 -29.67 1.46 -4.98
CA LEU A 54 -29.02 1.89 -3.74
C LEU A 54 -28.74 3.41 -3.68
N ILE A 55 -28.66 4.08 -4.83
CA ILE A 55 -28.30 5.51 -4.92
C ILE A 55 -29.11 6.40 -3.97
N PRO A 56 -30.47 6.34 -3.91
CA PRO A 56 -31.23 7.25 -3.06
C PRO A 56 -30.96 7.11 -1.55
N PHE A 57 -30.42 5.97 -1.12
CA PHE A 57 -30.20 5.66 0.29
C PHE A 57 -28.73 5.79 0.70
N TYR A 58 -27.81 5.48 -0.20
CA TYR A 58 -26.38 5.28 0.12
C TYR A 58 -25.41 6.15 -0.69
N ALA A 59 -25.89 6.99 -1.61
CA ALA A 59 -25.02 7.91 -2.34
C ALA A 59 -24.16 8.76 -1.40
N GLY A 60 -22.85 8.79 -1.63
CA GLY A 60 -21.89 9.54 -0.82
C GLY A 60 -21.67 8.99 0.60
N ARG A 61 -22.08 7.75 0.91
CA ARG A 61 -22.03 7.20 2.28
C ARG A 61 -21.16 5.95 2.42
N VAL A 62 -20.82 5.27 1.32
CA VAL A 62 -20.05 4.01 1.37
C VAL A 62 -18.57 4.31 1.61
N LYS A 63 -17.98 3.70 2.64
CA LYS A 63 -16.59 3.93 3.04
C LYS A 63 -15.61 3.12 2.21
N CYS A 64 -15.89 1.85 2.01
CA CYS A 64 -15.02 0.96 1.27
C CYS A 64 -15.85 0.19 0.26
N ILE A 65 -15.31 -0.08 -0.92
CA ILE A 65 -15.93 -0.94 -1.91
C ILE A 65 -14.87 -1.93 -2.36
N PHE A 66 -15.14 -3.22 -2.27
CA PHE A 66 -14.29 -4.26 -2.87
C PHE A 66 -15.06 -4.92 -4.01
N ILE A 67 -14.47 -4.93 -5.21
CA ILE A 67 -15.05 -5.62 -6.36
C ILE A 67 -14.04 -6.56 -7.01
N ASP A 68 -14.57 -7.67 -7.51
CA ASP A 68 -13.88 -8.72 -8.23
C ASP A 68 -14.64 -8.96 -9.55
N PRO A 69 -14.53 -8.04 -10.53
CA PRO A 69 -15.18 -8.19 -11.82
C PRO A 69 -14.67 -9.43 -12.57
N PRO A 70 -15.40 -9.93 -13.58
CA PRO A 70 -14.90 -11.01 -14.42
C PRO A 70 -13.57 -10.61 -15.09
N TYR A 71 -12.64 -11.54 -15.17
CA TYR A 71 -11.26 -11.27 -15.65
C TYR A 71 -11.12 -11.37 -17.17
N ASN A 72 -12.16 -11.87 -17.85
CA ASN A 72 -12.16 -12.11 -19.29
C ASN A 72 -11.07 -13.10 -19.72
N THR A 73 -10.89 -14.17 -18.94
CA THR A 73 -9.80 -15.15 -19.13
C THR A 73 -10.01 -16.11 -20.30
N GLN A 74 -11.10 -15.95 -21.06
CA GLN A 74 -11.56 -16.87 -22.11
C GLN A 74 -11.95 -18.26 -21.59
N SER A 75 -12.07 -18.43 -20.26
CA SER A 75 -12.51 -19.68 -19.62
C SER A 75 -14.03 -19.72 -19.51
N ALA A 76 -14.66 -20.88 -19.70
CA ALA A 76 -16.10 -20.99 -19.48
C ALA A 76 -16.40 -21.11 -17.97
N PHE A 77 -16.97 -20.06 -17.37
CA PHE A 77 -17.60 -20.16 -16.06
C PHE A 77 -19.11 -20.42 -16.25
N GLU A 78 -19.70 -21.30 -15.43
CA GLU A 78 -21.13 -21.65 -15.53
C GLU A 78 -22.09 -20.48 -15.22
N HIS A 79 -21.60 -19.39 -14.61
CA HIS A 79 -22.45 -18.36 -14.01
C HIS A 79 -22.28 -16.94 -14.59
N TYR A 80 -21.35 -16.71 -15.51
CA TYR A 80 -21.22 -15.44 -16.26
C TYR A 80 -20.40 -15.62 -17.55
N ASP A 81 -20.59 -14.73 -18.52
CA ASP A 81 -19.84 -14.73 -19.79
C ASP A 81 -18.45 -14.10 -19.61
N ASP A 82 -17.41 -14.94 -19.62
CA ASP A 82 -15.99 -14.56 -19.49
C ASP A 82 -15.26 -14.54 -20.86
N LYS A 83 -16.03 -14.44 -21.95
CA LYS A 83 -15.56 -14.32 -23.34
C LYS A 83 -16.04 -13.03 -23.99
N LEU A 84 -15.79 -11.90 -23.32
CA LEU A 84 -16.13 -10.60 -23.87
C LEU A 84 -14.96 -10.07 -24.71
N GLU A 85 -15.25 -9.45 -25.85
CA GLU A 85 -14.25 -8.57 -26.47
C GLU A 85 -13.92 -7.44 -25.48
N HIS A 86 -12.67 -6.94 -25.47
CA HIS A 86 -12.26 -5.90 -24.51
C HIS A 86 -13.22 -4.69 -24.50
N SER A 87 -13.75 -4.30 -25.67
CA SER A 87 -14.75 -3.24 -25.80
C SER A 87 -16.08 -3.54 -25.11
N GLN A 88 -16.51 -4.81 -25.08
CA GLN A 88 -17.72 -5.23 -24.37
C GLN A 88 -17.49 -5.24 -22.87
N TRP A 89 -16.34 -5.74 -22.40
CA TRP A 89 -15.97 -5.68 -20.98
C TRP A 89 -15.92 -4.24 -20.47
N LEU A 90 -15.27 -3.34 -21.22
CA LEU A 90 -15.24 -1.91 -20.92
C LEU A 90 -16.65 -1.29 -20.88
N SER A 91 -17.50 -1.65 -21.83
CA SER A 91 -18.89 -1.15 -21.91
C SER A 91 -19.76 -1.66 -20.75
N MET A 92 -19.51 -2.87 -20.27
CA MET A 92 -20.15 -3.45 -19.08
C MET A 92 -19.66 -2.76 -17.80
N MET A 93 -18.35 -2.52 -17.67
CA MET A 93 -17.73 -2.00 -16.45
C MET A 93 -17.94 -0.50 -16.24
N TYR A 94 -17.91 0.30 -17.32
CA TYR A 94 -18.05 1.75 -17.25
C TYR A 94 -19.26 2.21 -16.40
N PRO A 95 -20.51 1.82 -16.70
CA PRO A 95 -21.67 2.32 -15.95
C PRO A 95 -21.66 1.88 -14.48
N ARG A 96 -21.13 0.69 -14.19
CA ARG A 96 -21.01 0.15 -12.83
C ARG A 96 -20.01 0.98 -12.01
N LEU A 97 -18.84 1.26 -12.56
CA LEU A 97 -17.82 2.06 -11.88
C LEU A 97 -18.28 3.50 -11.65
N VAL A 98 -19.08 4.08 -12.55
CA VAL A 98 -19.68 5.40 -12.32
C VAL A 98 -20.64 5.38 -11.13
N LEU A 99 -21.55 4.40 -11.04
CA LEU A 99 -22.47 4.29 -9.91
C LEU A 99 -21.73 3.97 -8.59
N LEU A 100 -20.71 3.11 -8.62
CA LEU A 100 -19.88 2.84 -7.44
C LEU A 100 -19.19 4.11 -6.94
N ARG A 101 -18.72 4.98 -7.85
CA ARG A 101 -18.17 6.28 -7.48
C ARG A 101 -19.21 7.19 -6.83
N GLU A 102 -20.48 7.17 -7.28
CA GLU A 102 -21.57 7.93 -6.66
C GLU A 102 -21.91 7.44 -5.25
N LEU A 103 -21.76 6.14 -4.99
CA LEU A 103 -21.99 5.54 -3.66
C LEU A 103 -20.88 5.88 -2.66
N LEU A 104 -19.63 6.03 -3.11
CA LEU A 104 -18.50 6.32 -2.24
C LEU A 104 -18.64 7.66 -1.51
N SER A 105 -18.39 7.62 -0.21
CA SER A 105 -18.13 8.78 0.63
C SER A 105 -16.88 9.54 0.17
N LYS A 106 -16.79 10.83 0.52
CA LYS A 106 -15.66 11.68 0.12
C LYS A 106 -14.31 11.16 0.61
N ASP A 107 -14.29 10.49 1.75
CA ASP A 107 -13.13 9.86 2.38
C ASP A 107 -13.09 8.34 2.16
N GLY A 108 -13.89 7.83 1.21
CA GLY A 108 -13.98 6.42 0.88
C GLY A 108 -13.00 5.93 -0.18
N PHE A 109 -12.88 4.61 -0.29
CA PHE A 109 -11.97 3.90 -1.15
C PHE A 109 -12.67 2.79 -1.95
N ILE A 110 -12.19 2.55 -3.16
CA ILE A 110 -12.55 1.37 -3.96
C ILE A 110 -11.30 0.55 -4.26
N ILE A 111 -11.45 -0.76 -4.11
CA ILE A 111 -10.48 -1.78 -4.48
C ILE A 111 -11.08 -2.63 -5.61
N LEU A 112 -10.41 -2.66 -6.75
CA LEU A 112 -10.77 -3.51 -7.90
C LEU A 112 -9.70 -4.59 -8.07
N HIS A 113 -10.04 -5.83 -7.73
CA HIS A 113 -9.18 -7.00 -7.95
C HIS A 113 -9.29 -7.49 -9.39
N ILE A 114 -8.16 -7.73 -10.05
CA ILE A 114 -8.11 -8.18 -11.44
C ILE A 114 -6.78 -8.87 -11.79
N ASP A 115 -6.79 -9.72 -12.81
CA ASP A 115 -5.57 -10.32 -13.36
C ASP A 115 -4.87 -9.42 -14.39
N ASP A 116 -3.88 -9.96 -15.08
CA ASP A 116 -3.10 -9.24 -16.08
C ASP A 116 -3.85 -8.97 -17.40
N ALA A 117 -4.94 -9.69 -17.69
CA ALA A 117 -5.66 -9.60 -18.96
C ALA A 117 -6.35 -8.23 -19.12
N GLU A 118 -7.06 -7.78 -18.08
CA GLU A 118 -7.85 -6.54 -18.11
C GLU A 118 -7.29 -5.42 -17.23
N SER A 119 -6.27 -5.69 -16.40
CA SER A 119 -5.70 -4.71 -15.45
C SER A 119 -5.36 -3.36 -16.06
N HIS A 120 -4.74 -3.34 -17.25
CA HIS A 120 -4.31 -2.10 -17.90
C HIS A 120 -5.50 -1.28 -18.39
N TYR A 121 -6.51 -1.92 -18.97
CA TYR A 121 -7.74 -1.26 -19.42
C TYR A 121 -8.55 -0.78 -18.22
N ALA A 122 -8.71 -1.62 -17.18
CA ALA A 122 -9.35 -1.25 -15.92
C ALA A 122 -8.67 -0.04 -15.27
N LYS A 123 -7.33 0.01 -15.25
CA LYS A 123 -6.56 1.13 -14.69
C LYS A 123 -6.84 2.45 -15.41
N VAL A 124 -6.86 2.45 -16.74
CA VAL A 124 -7.15 3.67 -17.51
C VAL A 124 -8.62 4.07 -17.38
N LEU A 125 -9.53 3.10 -17.34
CA LEU A 125 -10.96 3.33 -17.09
C LEU A 125 -11.19 3.96 -15.70
N MET A 126 -10.53 3.45 -14.66
CA MET A 126 -10.59 4.01 -13.31
C MET A 126 -9.94 5.39 -13.24
N ASP A 127 -8.85 5.66 -13.98
CA ASP A 127 -8.28 7.00 -14.10
C ASP A 127 -9.27 8.01 -14.70
N GLU A 128 -10.06 7.61 -15.70
CA GLU A 128 -11.12 8.45 -16.29
C GLU A 128 -12.25 8.72 -15.30
N ILE A 129 -12.70 7.71 -14.55
CA ILE A 129 -13.89 7.81 -13.67
C ILE A 129 -13.55 8.43 -12.31
N PHE A 130 -12.52 7.93 -11.63
CA PHE A 130 -12.14 8.36 -10.28
C PHE A 130 -11.13 9.51 -10.28
N GLY A 131 -10.48 9.77 -11.42
CA GLY A 131 -9.43 10.76 -11.56
C GLY A 131 -8.06 10.20 -11.19
N ARG A 132 -7.08 10.35 -12.07
CA ARG A 132 -5.71 9.85 -11.89
C ARG A 132 -5.03 10.31 -10.59
N SER A 133 -5.32 11.52 -10.10
CA SER A 133 -4.78 12.05 -8.83
C SER A 133 -5.32 11.34 -7.58
N ASN A 134 -6.37 10.51 -7.76
CA ASN A 134 -6.97 9.71 -6.72
C ASN A 134 -6.55 8.24 -6.77
N TYR A 135 -5.76 7.83 -7.76
CA TYR A 135 -5.05 6.56 -7.69
C TYR A 135 -4.10 6.56 -6.48
N GLN A 136 -4.11 5.50 -5.70
CA GLN A 136 -3.22 5.35 -4.53
C GLN A 136 -2.06 4.42 -4.86
N THR A 137 -2.37 3.18 -5.21
CA THR A 137 -1.38 2.15 -5.55
C THR A 137 -2.09 0.96 -6.21
N SER A 138 -1.30 0.06 -6.79
CA SER A 138 -1.72 -1.31 -7.05
C SER A 138 -1.13 -2.19 -5.95
N ILE A 139 -1.98 -3.01 -5.32
CA ILE A 139 -1.54 -4.07 -4.41
C ILE A 139 -1.33 -5.32 -5.25
N TYR A 140 -0.15 -5.92 -5.18
CA TYR A 140 0.20 -7.16 -5.85
C TYR A 140 -0.08 -8.33 -4.92
N VAL A 141 -0.88 -9.28 -5.39
CA VAL A 141 -1.34 -10.42 -4.60
C VAL A 141 -0.79 -11.68 -5.23
N GLN A 142 0.11 -12.37 -4.52
CA GLN A 142 0.51 -13.71 -4.96
C GLN A 142 -0.61 -14.69 -4.63
N VAL A 143 -1.21 -15.25 -5.68
CA VAL A 143 -2.36 -16.16 -5.60
C VAL A 143 -1.95 -17.62 -5.78
N ARG A 144 -0.70 -17.89 -6.21
CA ARG A 144 -0.16 -19.24 -6.45
C ARG A 144 1.28 -19.37 -5.93
N TYR A 145 1.61 -20.54 -5.38
CA TYR A 145 2.97 -20.89 -4.95
C TYR A 145 3.95 -20.92 -6.12
N THR A 146 5.17 -20.45 -5.92
CA THR A 146 6.27 -20.50 -6.90
C THR A 146 6.69 -21.92 -7.25
N SER A 147 6.62 -22.81 -6.27
CA SER A 147 7.01 -24.23 -6.39
C SER A 147 5.92 -25.12 -7.00
N LYS A 148 4.75 -24.59 -7.37
CA LYS A 148 3.67 -25.41 -7.92
C LYS A 148 4.05 -25.92 -9.32
N THR A 149 4.01 -27.24 -9.50
CA THR A 149 4.27 -27.88 -10.79
C THR A 149 3.30 -27.37 -11.86
N LEU A 150 3.84 -26.85 -12.96
CA LEU A 150 3.08 -26.44 -14.13
C LEU A 150 2.71 -27.65 -14.98
N LYS A 151 1.62 -27.53 -15.75
CA LYS A 151 1.49 -28.35 -16.94
C LYS A 151 2.59 -27.93 -17.92
N SER A 152 3.21 -28.90 -18.59
CA SER A 152 4.38 -28.71 -19.45
C SER A 152 4.14 -27.83 -20.69
N ASP A 153 2.90 -27.44 -20.94
CA ASP A 153 2.44 -26.63 -22.06
C ASP A 153 2.41 -25.12 -21.79
N MET A 154 2.64 -24.66 -20.55
CA MET A 154 2.63 -23.24 -20.20
C MET A 154 4.05 -22.65 -20.14
N ALA A 155 4.31 -21.64 -20.97
CA ALA A 155 5.60 -20.92 -20.99
C ALA A 155 5.82 -20.03 -19.75
N TYR A 156 4.75 -19.55 -19.11
CA TYR A 156 4.82 -18.63 -17.97
C TYR A 156 3.94 -19.10 -16.81
N HIS A 157 4.49 -19.07 -15.60
CA HIS A 157 3.72 -19.27 -14.37
C HIS A 157 3.09 -17.94 -13.94
N LYS A 158 1.84 -17.68 -14.32
CA LYS A 158 1.11 -16.51 -13.79
C LYS A 158 0.78 -16.75 -12.32
N GLN A 159 1.37 -15.96 -11.42
CA GLN A 159 1.24 -16.14 -9.96
C GLN A 159 0.70 -14.93 -9.22
N ILE A 160 0.72 -13.77 -9.86
CA ILE A 160 0.41 -12.47 -9.25
C ILE A 160 -0.84 -11.93 -9.91
N GLU A 161 -1.81 -11.54 -9.09
CA GLU A 161 -2.95 -10.71 -9.49
C GLU A 161 -2.78 -9.30 -8.88
N GLN A 162 -3.59 -8.34 -9.33
CA GLN A 162 -3.51 -6.94 -8.91
C GLN A 162 -4.82 -6.49 -8.27
N ALA A 163 -4.72 -5.67 -7.23
CA ALA A 163 -5.84 -4.93 -6.68
C ALA A 163 -5.59 -3.43 -6.80
N LEU A 164 -6.33 -2.78 -7.69
CA LEU A 164 -6.23 -1.35 -7.97
C LEU A 164 -6.94 -0.57 -6.87
N VAL A 165 -6.23 0.34 -6.21
CA VAL A 165 -6.78 1.14 -5.11
C VAL A 165 -6.96 2.59 -5.54
N TYR A 166 -8.18 3.08 -5.43
CA TYR A 166 -8.53 4.49 -5.62
C TYR A 166 -9.26 5.03 -4.41
N ARG A 167 -9.05 6.31 -4.11
CA ARG A 167 -9.89 7.08 -3.19
C ARG A 167 -10.95 7.86 -3.96
N HIS A 168 -12.03 8.27 -3.29
CA HIS A 168 -12.98 9.20 -3.88
C HIS A 168 -12.39 10.62 -4.02
N SER A 169 -11.78 11.14 -2.95
CA SER A 169 -11.23 12.52 -2.90
C SER A 169 -9.82 12.56 -2.33
N TRP A 170 -9.07 13.60 -2.68
CA TRP A 170 -7.66 13.77 -2.28
C TRP A 170 -7.38 13.71 -0.76
N GLY A 171 -8.38 14.04 0.08
CA GLY A 171 -8.22 14.02 1.54
C GLY A 171 -8.32 12.64 2.19
N ALA A 172 -8.81 11.62 1.49
CA ALA A 172 -8.97 10.29 2.05
C ALA A 172 -7.61 9.66 2.40
N LYS A 173 -7.51 9.06 3.59
CA LYS A 173 -6.31 8.36 4.07
C LYS A 173 -6.66 6.92 4.46
N PRO A 174 -5.85 5.93 4.07
CA PRO A 174 -6.04 4.56 4.51
C PRO A 174 -5.65 4.39 5.97
N TYR A 175 -6.10 3.30 6.58
CA TYR A 175 -5.70 2.89 7.93
C TYR A 175 -4.41 2.11 7.85
N LYS A 176 -3.35 2.69 8.41
CA LYS A 176 -2.04 2.04 8.47
C LYS A 176 -2.02 1.01 9.59
N PRO A 177 -1.36 -0.15 9.39
CA PRO A 177 -1.09 -1.07 10.48
C PRO A 177 -0.32 -0.37 11.60
N THR A 178 -0.73 -0.60 12.83
CA THR A 178 -0.01 -0.12 14.02
C THR A 178 0.68 -1.29 14.67
N ILE A 179 1.94 -1.09 15.06
CA ILE A 179 2.62 -2.00 15.97
C ILE A 179 2.88 -1.28 17.29
N GLN A 180 2.72 -2.03 18.38
CA GLN A 180 3.30 -1.63 19.65
C GLN A 180 4.78 -1.97 19.56
N THR A 181 5.62 -0.94 19.56
CA THR A 181 7.05 -1.15 19.78
C THR A 181 7.32 -0.97 21.26
N GLU A 182 7.86 -2.01 21.90
CA GLU A 182 8.41 -1.90 23.23
C GLU A 182 9.66 -1.00 23.17
N GLY A 183 9.64 0.10 23.93
CA GLY A 183 10.79 0.97 24.17
C GLY A 183 11.66 1.32 22.95
N PHE A 184 12.91 0.83 22.98
CA PHE A 184 14.03 1.34 22.20
C PHE A 184 14.58 0.34 21.17
N GLU A 185 13.82 -0.68 20.75
CA GLU A 185 14.29 -1.76 19.85
C GLU A 185 14.99 -1.27 18.56
N LYS A 186 14.54 -0.15 18.00
CA LYS A 186 15.12 0.45 16.78
C LYS A 186 16.40 1.23 17.05
N PHE A 187 16.69 1.54 18.31
CA PHE A 187 17.87 2.26 18.81
C PHE A 187 18.87 1.24 19.36
N ASN A 188 19.36 0.39 18.46
CA ASN A 188 20.12 -0.82 18.76
C ASN A 188 21.54 -0.77 18.22
N PHE A 189 22.11 0.43 18.09
CA PHE A 189 23.50 0.62 17.70
C PHE A 189 24.26 1.50 18.70
N ASP A 190 25.45 1.04 19.07
CA ASP A 190 26.44 1.84 19.79
C ASP A 190 27.63 2.16 18.88
N ILE A 191 28.16 3.37 19.03
CA ILE A 191 29.36 3.81 18.31
C ILE A 191 30.39 4.27 19.33
N THR A 192 31.49 3.52 19.39
CA THR A 192 32.65 3.86 20.20
C THR A 192 33.76 4.35 19.29
N VAL A 193 34.36 5.49 19.64
CA VAL A 193 35.54 6.02 18.96
C VAL A 193 36.77 5.75 19.82
N SER A 194 37.83 5.22 19.20
CA SER A 194 39.09 4.88 19.86
C SER A 194 40.28 5.72 19.35
N GLY A 195 40.18 6.29 18.15
CA GLY A 195 41.17 7.22 17.61
C GLY A 195 40.88 8.68 17.98
N GLN A 196 41.91 9.54 17.86
CA GLN A 196 41.74 10.99 18.04
C GLN A 196 40.89 11.61 16.91
N GLY A 197 40.93 11.01 15.72
CA GLY A 197 40.28 11.53 14.52
C GLY A 197 40.93 12.81 14.00
N ARG A 198 40.48 13.26 12.83
CA ARG A 198 40.93 14.51 12.20
C ARG A 198 39.79 15.53 12.23
N GLU A 199 40.01 16.69 12.83
CA GLU A 199 39.05 17.78 12.80
C GLU A 199 39.09 18.56 11.48
N ILE A 200 37.92 18.81 10.92
CA ILE A 200 37.69 19.64 9.74
C ILE A 200 36.44 20.49 9.94
N VAL A 201 36.24 21.49 9.09
CA VAL A 201 35.01 22.29 9.06
C VAL A 201 34.31 22.06 7.72
N LEU A 202 33.05 21.62 7.75
CA LEU A 202 32.22 21.40 6.57
C LEU A 202 30.86 22.07 6.78
N GLY A 203 30.41 22.86 5.80
CA GLY A 203 29.13 23.57 5.89
C GLY A 203 28.98 24.47 7.12
N GLY A 204 30.10 25.03 7.61
CA GLY A 204 30.14 25.84 8.83
C GLY A 204 30.01 25.05 10.13
N LYS A 205 30.07 23.70 10.09
CA LYS A 205 30.01 22.82 11.27
C LYS A 205 31.35 22.16 11.53
N SER A 206 31.68 21.96 12.80
CA SER A 206 32.83 21.15 13.21
C SER A 206 32.54 19.67 12.92
N VAL A 207 33.48 19.00 12.25
CA VAL A 207 33.38 17.58 11.90
C VAL A 207 34.66 16.86 12.28
N THR A 208 34.54 15.80 13.07
CA THR A 208 35.66 14.89 13.34
C THR A 208 35.56 13.67 12.43
N VAL A 209 36.61 13.42 11.64
CA VAL A 209 36.70 12.29 10.71
C VAL A 209 37.51 11.16 11.36
N TYR A 210 36.92 9.97 11.41
CA TYR A 210 37.56 8.75 11.89
C TYR A 210 37.72 7.75 10.73
N ARG A 211 38.90 7.15 10.62
CA ARG A 211 39.22 6.13 9.63
C ARG A 211 38.76 4.74 10.11
N PRO A 212 38.59 3.77 9.20
CA PRO A 212 38.38 2.38 9.59
C PRO A 212 39.46 1.92 10.59
N GLY A 213 39.03 1.37 11.74
CA GLY A 213 39.90 0.98 12.85
C GLY A 213 39.97 1.98 14.00
N GLU A 214 39.59 3.24 13.80
CA GLU A 214 39.51 4.27 14.85
C GLU A 214 38.13 4.36 15.53
N TYR A 215 37.20 3.51 15.10
CA TYR A 215 35.86 3.44 15.63
C TYR A 215 35.29 2.02 15.50
N GLU A 216 34.27 1.73 16.29
CA GLU A 216 33.52 0.49 16.23
C GLU A 216 32.02 0.78 16.28
N ILE A 217 31.25 0.18 15.38
CA ILE A 217 29.79 0.25 15.37
C ILE A 217 29.26 -1.13 15.74
N LYS A 218 28.63 -1.25 16.91
CA LYS A 218 28.06 -2.51 17.41
C LYS A 218 26.55 -2.48 17.32
N LYS A 219 25.97 -3.60 16.89
CA LYS A 219 24.55 -3.85 17.08
C LYS A 219 24.37 -4.47 18.47
N VAL A 220 23.53 -3.84 19.28
CA VAL A 220 23.28 -4.17 20.69
C VAL A 220 21.78 -4.34 20.94
N GLU A 221 21.38 -4.61 22.18
CA GLU A 221 19.96 -4.53 22.56
C GLU A 221 19.49 -3.06 22.56
N GLY A 222 18.23 -2.85 22.17
CA GLY A 222 17.67 -1.50 22.07
C GLY A 222 17.60 -0.82 23.43
N HIS A 223 18.12 0.41 23.54
CA HIS A 223 18.14 1.14 24.81
C HIS A 223 18.08 2.66 24.61
N VAL A 224 17.80 3.41 25.69
CA VAL A 224 17.50 4.87 25.62
C VAL A 224 18.63 5.72 25.05
N ASN A 225 19.87 5.25 25.19
CA ASN A 225 21.06 5.94 24.67
C ASN A 225 21.53 5.38 23.31
N GLY A 226 20.88 4.33 22.82
CA GLY A 226 21.24 3.68 21.58
C GLY A 226 20.90 4.53 20.36
N LEU A 227 21.51 4.17 19.23
CA LEU A 227 21.35 4.85 17.96
C LEU A 227 20.56 3.99 16.98
N LYS A 228 19.77 4.66 16.15
CA LYS A 228 19.02 4.08 15.03
C LYS A 228 19.76 4.37 13.73
N GLU A 229 20.14 3.33 13.01
CA GLU A 229 20.76 3.44 11.68
C GLU A 229 19.70 3.85 10.63
N ILE A 230 20.02 4.87 9.84
CA ILE A 230 19.14 5.36 8.76
C ILE A 230 19.96 5.58 7.48
N TRP A 231 19.43 5.13 6.34
CA TRP A 231 20.03 5.35 5.03
C TRP A 231 19.88 6.81 4.59
N ALA A 232 21.00 7.44 4.20
CA ALA A 232 20.99 8.77 3.58
C ALA A 232 20.74 8.62 2.07
N THR A 233 19.49 8.37 1.66
CA THR A 233 19.14 8.10 0.25
C THR A 233 17.75 8.59 -0.12
N GLY A 234 17.53 8.87 -1.41
CA GLY A 234 16.20 9.24 -1.92
C GLY A 234 15.68 10.51 -1.27
N SER A 235 14.38 10.54 -0.94
CA SER A 235 13.74 11.69 -0.30
C SER A 235 14.31 12.06 1.08
N ILE A 236 15.02 11.14 1.76
CA ILE A 236 15.66 11.42 3.05
C ILE A 236 16.78 12.47 2.90
N LEU A 237 17.45 12.53 1.75
CA LEU A 237 18.50 13.52 1.48
C LEU A 237 17.99 14.95 1.56
N ASP A 238 16.71 15.18 1.27
CA ASP A 238 16.09 16.50 1.33
C ASP A 238 15.23 16.67 2.61
N GLY A 239 14.83 15.56 3.22
CA GLY A 239 13.84 15.52 4.29
C GLY A 239 14.31 16.03 5.65
N ASN A 240 15.59 15.88 6.01
CA ASN A 240 16.10 16.33 7.31
C ASN A 240 17.52 16.89 7.23
N SER A 241 17.98 17.50 8.33
CA SER A 241 19.29 18.15 8.42
C SER A 241 20.44 17.18 8.15
N SER A 242 20.42 15.97 8.73
CA SER A 242 21.43 14.93 8.52
C SER A 242 21.52 14.48 7.06
N GLY A 243 20.37 14.29 6.41
CA GLY A 243 20.29 13.94 4.99
C GLY A 243 20.86 15.03 4.08
N ARG A 244 20.49 16.30 4.33
CA ARG A 244 21.00 17.44 3.55
C ARG A 244 22.50 17.62 3.75
N PHE A 245 22.98 17.49 4.98
CA PHE A 245 24.41 17.56 5.27
C PHE A 245 25.20 16.46 4.54
N PHE A 246 24.68 15.23 4.54
CA PHE A 246 25.30 14.14 3.78
C PHE A 246 25.37 14.47 2.28
N ARG A 247 24.26 14.91 1.68
CA ARG A 247 24.17 15.27 0.26
C ARG A 247 25.15 16.38 -0.12
N ASP A 248 25.17 17.46 0.66
CA ASP A 248 25.87 18.70 0.31
C ASP A 248 27.36 18.63 0.61
N TYR A 249 27.75 17.87 1.65
CA TYR A 249 29.10 17.92 2.17
C TYR A 249 29.80 16.57 2.26
N LEU A 250 29.13 15.42 2.26
CA LEU A 250 29.80 14.12 2.42
C LEU A 250 29.72 13.23 1.17
N ALA A 251 28.77 13.47 0.27
CA ALA A 251 28.68 12.77 -1.00
C ALA A 251 29.97 13.00 -1.82
N GLY A 252 30.64 11.93 -2.25
CA GLY A 252 31.89 12.00 -3.01
C GLY A 252 33.17 12.13 -2.18
N ARG A 253 33.08 12.51 -0.89
CA ARG A 253 34.27 12.67 -0.02
C ARG A 253 35.07 11.40 0.24
N PHE A 254 34.60 10.23 -0.18
CA PHE A 254 35.37 9.00 -0.09
C PHE A 254 36.70 9.07 -0.86
N GLU A 255 36.81 9.96 -1.86
CA GLU A 255 38.07 10.22 -2.57
C GLU A 255 39.12 10.91 -1.68
N GLU A 256 38.69 11.75 -0.74
CA GLU A 256 39.56 12.47 0.20
C GLU A 256 39.80 11.68 1.49
N ASP A 257 38.72 11.12 2.05
CA ASP A 257 38.67 10.57 3.42
C ASP A 257 38.76 9.03 3.43
N GLY A 258 38.67 8.39 2.27
CA GLY A 258 38.69 6.94 2.10
C GLY A 258 37.33 6.27 2.29
N ALA A 259 37.22 5.05 1.78
CA ALA A 259 36.01 4.23 1.95
C ALA A 259 35.83 3.83 3.43
N GLY A 260 34.60 3.94 3.92
CA GLY A 260 34.27 3.58 5.31
C GLY A 260 34.68 4.62 6.36
N ALA A 261 34.95 5.88 5.99
CA ALA A 261 35.12 6.94 6.98
C ALA A 261 33.83 7.17 7.80
N LEU A 262 34.01 7.46 9.09
CA LEU A 262 32.95 7.89 10.02
C LEU A 262 33.15 9.39 10.32
N TYR A 263 32.06 10.15 10.25
CA TYR A 263 32.04 11.59 10.48
C TYR A 263 31.18 11.87 11.70
N LYS A 264 31.75 12.50 12.73
CA LYS A 264 31.00 13.08 13.85
C LYS A 264 30.77 14.55 13.58
N VAL A 265 29.55 14.92 13.19
CA VAL A 265 29.18 16.28 12.81
C VAL A 265 28.48 16.95 13.99
N ALA A 266 29.00 18.07 14.47
CA ALA A 266 28.43 18.83 15.57
C ALA A 266 27.16 19.62 15.16
N ASP A 267 26.35 19.99 16.15
CA ASP A 267 25.18 20.86 16.04
C ASP A 267 24.17 20.42 14.99
N ILE A 268 23.88 19.12 14.93
CA ILE A 268 22.94 18.56 13.95
C ILE A 268 22.04 17.50 14.58
N GLY A 269 20.75 17.60 14.25
CA GLY A 269 19.70 16.75 14.79
C GLY A 269 18.99 17.35 16.00
N ASP A 270 17.90 16.70 16.39
CA ASP A 270 16.93 17.12 17.41
C ASP A 270 16.80 16.10 18.57
N ASP A 271 17.70 15.12 18.63
CA ASP A 271 17.72 14.04 19.64
C ASP A 271 18.49 14.40 20.92
N GLY A 272 18.94 15.64 21.03
CA GLY A 272 19.64 16.17 22.22
C GLY A 272 21.09 15.70 22.36
N LEU A 273 21.64 14.94 21.39
CA LEU A 273 23.05 14.54 21.41
C LEU A 273 24.01 15.69 21.09
N GLY A 274 23.53 16.73 20.40
CA GLY A 274 24.36 17.84 19.92
C GLY A 274 25.30 17.45 18.78
N TYR A 275 25.25 16.22 18.29
CA TYR A 275 26.03 15.76 17.13
C TYR A 275 25.34 14.59 16.42
N ARG A 276 25.86 14.23 15.25
CA ARG A 276 25.45 13.04 14.51
C ARG A 276 26.63 12.29 13.95
N TYR A 277 26.59 10.97 14.05
CA TYR A 277 27.50 10.11 13.29
C TYR A 277 26.93 9.83 11.91
N LEU A 278 27.73 10.04 10.88
CA LEU A 278 27.45 9.70 9.49
C LEU A 278 28.57 8.83 8.94
N THR A 279 28.25 7.88 8.08
CA THR A 279 29.25 7.03 7.41
C THR A 279 29.30 7.35 5.93
N GLY A 280 30.50 7.51 5.41
CA GLY A 280 30.75 7.47 3.97
C GLY A 280 30.43 6.08 3.37
N PRO A 281 30.48 5.96 2.04
CA PRO A 281 30.27 4.68 1.38
C PRO A 281 31.37 3.67 1.74
N LYS A 282 30.99 2.39 1.88
CA LYS A 282 31.91 1.28 2.19
C LYS A 282 32.73 0.78 0.99
N LYS A 283 32.35 1.18 -0.23
CA LYS A 283 33.02 0.81 -1.49
C LYS A 283 33.09 2.04 -2.39
N ALA A 284 34.15 2.16 -3.19
CA ALA A 284 34.33 3.30 -4.10
C ALA A 284 33.21 3.46 -5.15
N SER A 285 32.54 2.37 -5.52
CA SER A 285 31.39 2.39 -6.43
C SER A 285 30.05 2.75 -5.76
N ALA A 286 30.01 2.89 -4.43
CA ALA A 286 28.81 3.26 -3.71
C ALA A 286 28.81 4.77 -3.44
N THR A 287 27.68 5.42 -3.70
CA THR A 287 27.47 6.85 -3.41
C THR A 287 26.63 7.08 -2.15
N LYS A 288 26.13 5.98 -1.56
CA LYS A 288 25.17 6.00 -0.46
C LYS A 288 25.88 5.84 0.87
N GLY A 289 25.47 6.64 1.85
CA GLY A 289 25.90 6.54 3.23
C GLY A 289 24.75 6.30 4.20
N LYS A 290 25.08 6.35 5.48
CA LYS A 290 24.13 6.18 6.58
C LYS A 290 24.38 7.24 7.64
N TYR A 291 23.40 7.47 8.49
CA TYR A 291 23.57 8.26 9.71
C TYR A 291 22.87 7.58 10.88
N PHE A 292 23.29 7.91 12.10
CA PHE A 292 22.90 7.21 13.32
C PHE A 292 22.19 8.16 14.28
N GLN A 293 20.87 8.01 14.43
CA GLN A 293 20.02 8.90 15.21
C GLN A 293 19.79 8.40 16.64
N GLY A 294 20.02 9.23 17.65
CA GLY A 294 19.62 8.94 19.02
C GLY A 294 18.11 9.08 19.23
N VAL A 295 17.65 8.65 20.41
CA VAL A 295 16.23 8.75 20.79
C VAL A 295 15.81 10.21 20.90
N PRO A 296 14.79 10.66 20.13
CA PRO A 296 14.24 12.01 20.26
C PRO A 296 13.83 12.32 21.71
N MET A 297 14.13 13.52 22.19
CA MET A 297 13.92 13.89 23.60
C MET A 297 12.49 13.63 24.09
N GLU A 298 11.49 13.93 23.25
CA GLU A 298 10.06 13.74 23.53
C GLU A 298 9.65 12.26 23.68
N LYS A 299 10.49 11.34 23.23
CA LYS A 299 10.21 9.90 23.17
C LYS A 299 10.97 9.09 24.23
N ARG A 300 11.73 9.74 25.11
CA ARG A 300 12.56 9.06 26.12
C ARG A 300 11.78 8.56 27.35
N SER A 301 10.52 8.98 27.52
CA SER A 301 9.68 8.65 28.70
C SER A 301 8.50 7.72 28.40
N LEU A 302 8.42 7.14 27.20
CA LEU A 302 7.29 6.30 26.78
C LEU A 302 7.77 4.85 26.64
N ASP A 303 7.33 3.98 27.56
CA ASP A 303 7.68 2.55 27.58
C ASP A 303 7.08 1.76 26.41
N VAL A 304 5.93 2.21 25.90
CA VAL A 304 5.26 1.62 24.73
C VAL A 304 4.83 2.74 23.80
N GLN A 305 5.19 2.62 22.52
CA GLN A 305 4.77 3.55 21.48
C GLN A 305 4.03 2.81 20.38
N ASP A 306 2.87 3.35 20.02
CA ASP A 306 2.18 2.98 18.80
C ASP A 306 2.91 3.62 17.61
N ALA A 307 3.43 2.78 16.72
CA ALA A 307 4.04 3.22 15.48
C ALA A 307 3.21 2.74 14.30
N GLU A 308 2.76 3.70 13.48
CA GLU A 308 2.17 3.38 12.17
C GLU A 308 3.26 2.85 11.22
N LEU A 309 2.98 1.72 10.59
CA LEU A 309 3.79 1.17 9.52
C LEU A 309 3.26 1.61 8.15
N PRO A 310 4.13 1.81 7.16
CA PRO A 310 3.69 1.90 5.76
C PRO A 310 2.85 0.68 5.38
N ILE A 311 1.88 0.89 4.49
CA ILE A 311 1.11 -0.21 3.90
C ILE A 311 1.97 -0.83 2.81
N GLU A 312 2.35 -2.09 2.99
CA GLU A 312 3.02 -2.86 1.95
C GLU A 312 2.10 -3.04 0.74
N ASN A 313 2.68 -3.00 -0.45
CA ASN A 313 1.94 -3.19 -1.70
C ASN A 313 2.12 -4.59 -2.31
N PHE A 314 2.69 -5.53 -1.57
CA PHE A 314 2.81 -6.94 -1.94
C PHE A 314 2.36 -7.83 -0.80
N TYR A 315 1.49 -8.81 -1.10
CA TYR A 315 1.04 -9.81 -0.14
C TYR A 315 1.06 -11.20 -0.74
N ASP A 316 1.59 -12.17 0.00
CA ASP A 316 1.46 -13.58 -0.34
C ASP A 316 0.19 -14.15 0.29
N PHE A 317 -0.81 -14.42 -0.56
CA PHE A 317 -2.06 -15.09 -0.19
C PHE A 317 -2.16 -16.48 -0.84
N SER A 318 -1.09 -16.98 -1.45
CA SER A 318 -1.12 -18.27 -2.15
C SER A 318 -1.55 -19.46 -1.29
N PRO A 319 -1.25 -19.51 0.03
CA PRO A 319 -1.82 -20.52 0.91
C PRO A 319 -3.34 -20.43 1.07
N GLN A 320 -3.88 -19.22 1.20
CA GLN A 320 -5.30 -18.96 1.40
C GLN A 320 -6.08 -19.21 0.11
N PHE A 321 -5.56 -18.77 -1.04
CA PHE A 321 -6.13 -19.10 -2.35
C PHE A 321 -6.14 -20.60 -2.61
N GLY A 322 -5.11 -21.34 -2.17
CA GLY A 322 -5.09 -22.80 -2.25
C GLY A 322 -6.18 -23.51 -1.43
N ASN A 323 -6.70 -22.86 -0.39
CA ASN A 323 -7.63 -23.46 0.58
C ASN A 323 -9.04 -22.81 0.59
N CYS A 324 -9.26 -21.72 -0.14
CA CYS A 324 -10.48 -20.91 -0.07
C CYS A 324 -11.78 -21.68 -0.40
N ARG A 325 -11.68 -22.80 -1.12
CA ARG A 325 -12.79 -23.72 -1.38
C ARG A 325 -13.50 -24.17 -0.09
N ASN A 326 -12.75 -24.31 1.01
CA ASN A 326 -13.26 -24.82 2.28
C ASN A 326 -13.85 -23.72 3.20
N GLU A 327 -13.77 -22.45 2.82
CA GLU A 327 -14.26 -21.32 3.62
C GLU A 327 -15.79 -21.15 3.48
N GLY A 328 -16.46 -20.36 4.33
CA GLY A 328 -17.88 -19.99 4.16
C GLY A 328 -18.94 -21.11 4.10
N GLY A 329 -18.59 -22.38 4.34
CA GLY A 329 -19.54 -23.51 4.39
C GLY A 329 -20.21 -23.88 3.06
N VAL A 330 -19.80 -23.26 1.94
CA VAL A 330 -20.32 -23.52 0.60
C VAL A 330 -19.17 -23.81 -0.35
N ASP A 331 -19.26 -24.95 -1.04
CA ASP A 331 -18.27 -25.40 -2.02
C ASP A 331 -18.44 -24.67 -3.36
N PHE A 332 -17.49 -23.79 -3.68
CA PHE A 332 -17.34 -23.17 -4.99
C PHE A 332 -16.01 -23.61 -5.61
N ARG A 333 -16.09 -24.30 -6.75
CA ARG A 333 -14.92 -24.90 -7.42
C ARG A 333 -13.92 -23.87 -7.97
N SER A 334 -14.36 -22.65 -8.28
CA SER A 334 -13.56 -21.60 -8.89
C SER A 334 -14.17 -20.22 -8.65
N GLY A 335 -13.34 -19.16 -8.75
CA GLY A 335 -13.80 -17.77 -8.65
C GLY A 335 -13.97 -17.23 -7.23
N LYS A 336 -13.75 -18.05 -6.20
CA LYS A 336 -13.84 -17.61 -4.81
C LYS A 336 -12.57 -16.87 -4.37
N LYS A 337 -12.75 -15.79 -3.60
CA LYS A 337 -11.67 -15.06 -2.94
C LYS A 337 -11.59 -15.45 -1.46
N PRO A 338 -10.38 -15.59 -0.90
CA PRO A 338 -10.25 -15.95 0.51
C PRO A 338 -10.81 -14.87 1.45
N GLU A 339 -11.50 -15.28 2.51
CA GLU A 339 -12.05 -14.39 3.54
C GLU A 339 -10.94 -13.54 4.18
N ALA A 340 -9.79 -14.14 4.48
CA ALA A 340 -8.63 -13.43 5.04
C ALA A 340 -8.11 -12.32 4.10
N TYR A 341 -8.20 -12.55 2.79
CA TYR A 341 -7.79 -11.57 1.79
C TYR A 341 -8.79 -10.40 1.72
N ILE A 342 -10.08 -10.69 1.61
CA ILE A 342 -11.14 -9.66 1.61
C ILE A 342 -11.06 -8.85 2.90
N LYS A 343 -10.96 -9.51 4.05
CA LYS A 343 -10.83 -8.86 5.36
C LYS A 343 -9.61 -7.93 5.40
N LYS A 344 -8.44 -8.39 4.93
CA LYS A 344 -7.23 -7.57 4.88
C LYS A 344 -7.45 -6.30 4.06
N MET A 345 -8.13 -6.39 2.92
CA MET A 345 -8.45 -5.21 2.11
C MET A 345 -9.40 -4.27 2.86
N LEU A 346 -10.50 -4.77 3.42
CA LEU A 346 -11.45 -3.95 4.17
C LEU A 346 -10.84 -3.28 5.40
N ASP A 347 -10.00 -3.97 6.17
CA ASP A 347 -9.32 -3.44 7.36
C ASP A 347 -8.39 -2.26 7.03
N LEU A 348 -7.83 -2.21 5.82
CA LEU A 348 -6.96 -1.11 5.38
C LEU A 348 -7.74 0.17 5.04
N PHE A 349 -9.05 0.08 4.80
CA PHE A 349 -9.82 1.20 4.24
C PHE A 349 -11.17 1.47 4.94
N SER A 350 -11.55 0.66 5.93
CA SER A 350 -12.76 0.82 6.75
C SER A 350 -12.51 0.47 8.22
N LYS A 351 -13.45 0.85 9.09
CA LYS A 351 -13.52 0.49 10.51
C LYS A 351 -14.89 -0.12 10.82
N PRO A 352 -15.03 -0.83 11.97
CA PRO A 352 -16.34 -1.24 12.45
C PRO A 352 -17.34 -0.08 12.48
N GLY A 353 -18.52 -0.29 11.89
CA GLY A 353 -19.58 0.73 11.75
C GLY A 353 -19.55 1.51 10.44
N ASP A 354 -18.48 1.43 9.66
CA ASP A 354 -18.45 1.98 8.31
C ASP A 354 -19.28 1.12 7.35
N LEU A 355 -19.92 1.75 6.35
CA LEU A 355 -20.61 1.05 5.27
C LEU A 355 -19.58 0.53 4.26
N VAL A 356 -19.63 -0.78 3.94
CA VAL A 356 -18.68 -1.45 3.03
C VAL A 356 -19.36 -2.17 1.86
#